data_AF-A0A2V9GD64-F1
#
_entry.id   AF-A0A2V9GD64-F1
#
_cell.length_a   1.000
_cell.length_b   1.000
_cell.length_c   1.000
_cell.angle_alpha   90.00
_cell.angle_beta   90.00
_cell.angle_gamma   90.00
#
_symmetry.space_group_name_H-M   'P 1'
#
loop_
_entity.id
_entity.type
_entity.pdbx_description
1 polymer ?
#
loop_
_entity_poly.entity_id
_entity_poly.type
_entity_poly.pdbx_seq_one_letter_code
_entity_poly.pdbx_strand_id
1 'polypeptide(L)'
;MHRVYIPILVILGTTVAVAAGTTSLPAAQQASGGAAGAVTASDYQRAEKFLAYNTTSLLFHRVRPAWLPDDRFWYRHTGPEGIEFVLFDATRGTHQSAFDHAKVAAALSVAAGKTYEAAHLPFMTFAFSTDQQSIS
;
A
#
# COMPACT_ATOMS: atom_id res chain seq x y z
N MET A 1 11.77 -12.32 -1.81
CA MET A 1 10.62 -12.67 -2.66
C MET A 1 10.48 -14.18 -2.72
N HIS A 2 9.52 -14.78 -2.01
CA HIS A 2 9.26 -16.23 -2.06
C HIS A 2 7.82 -16.45 -2.52
N ARG A 3 7.64 -17.07 -3.69
CA ARG A 3 6.34 -17.46 -4.24
C ARG A 3 6.03 -18.88 -3.76
N VAL A 4 4.92 -19.07 -3.07
CA VAL A 4 4.43 -20.38 -2.60
C VAL A 4 3.64 -21.04 -3.73
N TYR A 5 3.98 -22.29 -4.05
CA TYR A 5 3.38 -23.13 -5.09
C TYR A 5 2.43 -24.13 -4.41
N ILE A 6 1.14 -24.15 -4.80
CA ILE A 6 0.15 -25.13 -4.33
C ILE A 6 0.01 -26.20 -5.41
N PRO A 7 0.42 -27.46 -5.21
CA PRO A 7 0.18 -28.52 -6.18
C PRO A 7 -1.26 -29.02 -6.07
N ILE A 8 -2.00 -28.93 -7.17
CA ILE A 8 -3.31 -29.58 -7.36
C ILE A 8 -3.06 -31.09 -7.49
N LEU A 9 -3.48 -31.86 -6.49
CA LEU A 9 -3.45 -33.32 -6.53
C LEU A 9 -4.64 -33.83 -7.34
N VAL A 10 -4.37 -34.27 -8.57
CA VAL A 10 -5.31 -35.02 -9.41
C VAL A 10 -5.34 -36.46 -8.92
N ILE A 11 -6.47 -36.93 -8.39
CA ILE A 11 -6.66 -38.35 -8.04
C ILE A 11 -7.48 -39.02 -9.16
N LEU A 12 -6.83 -39.95 -9.86
CA LEU A 12 -7.46 -40.86 -10.82
C LEU A 12 -8.04 -42.08 -10.09
N GLY A 13 -9.32 -42.36 -10.35
CA GLY A 13 -9.88 -43.71 -10.53
C GLY A 13 -10.07 -44.61 -9.32
N THR A 14 -11.30 -45.08 -9.10
CA THR A 14 -11.63 -46.52 -9.01
C THR A 14 -13.15 -46.73 -8.95
N THR A 15 -13.67 -47.52 -9.88
CA THR A 15 -15.05 -48.04 -9.89
C THR A 15 -15.14 -49.19 -8.91
N VAL A 16 -16.08 -49.15 -7.95
CA VAL A 16 -16.43 -50.32 -7.11
C VAL A 16 -17.94 -50.53 -7.11
N ALA A 17 -18.28 -51.81 -7.21
CA ALA A 17 -19.58 -52.40 -7.48
C ALA A 17 -20.68 -52.11 -6.45
N VAL A 18 -21.91 -52.06 -6.95
CA VAL A 18 -23.16 -51.96 -6.19
C VAL A 18 -23.43 -53.26 -5.44
N ALA A 19 -23.50 -53.17 -4.11
CA ALA A 19 -24.14 -54.17 -3.26
C ALA A 19 -25.31 -53.52 -2.53
N ALA A 20 -26.51 -54.08 -2.72
CA ALA A 20 -27.75 -53.63 -2.13
C ALA A 20 -27.74 -53.88 -0.62
N GLY A 21 -27.55 -52.82 0.16
CA GLY A 21 -27.79 -52.76 1.59
C GLY A 21 -28.17 -51.33 1.93
N THR A 22 -29.37 -51.10 2.44
CA THR A 22 -29.83 -49.76 2.84
C THR A 22 -29.15 -49.36 4.15
N THR A 23 -27.86 -49.03 4.08
CA THR A 23 -27.20 -48.24 5.12
C THR A 23 -27.55 -46.78 4.89
N SER A 24 -28.40 -46.22 5.73
CA SER A 24 -28.65 -44.79 5.77
C SER A 24 -27.33 -44.07 6.04
N LEU A 25 -26.78 -43.41 5.01
CA LEU A 25 -25.67 -42.48 5.18
C LEU A 25 -26.11 -41.41 6.18
N PRO A 26 -25.30 -41.05 7.21
CA PRO A 26 -25.56 -39.83 7.93
C PRO A 26 -25.49 -38.73 6.87
N ALA A 27 -26.57 -37.95 6.76
CA ALA A 27 -26.55 -36.75 5.93
C ALA A 27 -25.30 -35.97 6.35
N ALA A 28 -24.31 -35.92 5.46
CA ALA A 28 -23.26 -34.93 5.57
C ALA A 28 -24.03 -33.62 5.61
N GLN A 29 -24.08 -33.03 6.80
CA GLN A 29 -24.70 -31.75 7.03
C GLN A 29 -23.86 -30.81 6.19
N GLN A 30 -24.30 -30.61 4.93
CA GLN A 30 -23.84 -29.54 4.10
C GLN A 30 -23.99 -28.34 5.01
N ALA A 31 -22.84 -27.80 5.46
CA ALA A 31 -22.81 -26.50 6.07
C ALA A 31 -23.53 -25.64 5.05
N SER A 32 -24.79 -25.34 5.34
CA SER A 32 -25.56 -24.36 4.62
C SER A 32 -24.71 -23.13 4.79
N GLY A 33 -23.90 -22.81 3.77
CA GLY A 33 -23.37 -21.48 3.59
C GLY A 33 -24.62 -20.63 3.67
N GLY A 34 -24.80 -19.98 4.83
CA GLY A 34 -26.07 -19.36 5.20
C GLY A 34 -26.49 -18.57 3.99
N ALA A 35 -27.70 -18.87 3.47
CA ALA A 35 -28.24 -18.16 2.33
C ALA A 35 -28.02 -16.68 2.62
N ALA A 36 -27.05 -16.07 1.95
CA ALA A 36 -26.81 -14.65 2.11
C ALA A 36 -28.14 -14.04 1.69
N GLY A 37 -28.86 -13.46 2.66
CA GLY A 37 -30.18 -12.89 2.40
C GLY A 37 -30.09 -12.01 1.15
N ALA A 38 -31.12 -12.06 0.31
CA ALA A 38 -31.11 -11.32 -0.95
C ALA A 38 -30.67 -9.87 -0.70
N VAL A 39 -29.56 -9.46 -1.34
CA VAL A 39 -29.01 -8.11 -1.16
C VAL A 39 -30.06 -7.10 -1.59
N THR A 40 -30.43 -6.20 -0.69
CA THR A 40 -31.51 -5.23 -0.94
C THR A 40 -30.96 -3.94 -1.55
N ALA A 41 -31.84 -3.12 -2.14
CA ALA A 41 -31.46 -1.79 -2.60
C ALA A 41 -30.88 -0.92 -1.47
N SER A 42 -31.38 -1.06 -0.24
CA SER A 42 -30.85 -0.35 0.93
C SER A 42 -29.43 -0.79 1.29
N ASP A 43 -29.07 -2.05 1.02
CA ASP A 43 -27.70 -2.54 1.21
C ASP A 43 -26.75 -1.93 0.18
N TYR A 44 -27.18 -1.80 -1.08
CA TYR A 44 -26.44 -1.07 -2.11
C TYR A 44 -26.25 0.40 -1.75
N GLN A 45 -27.31 1.10 -1.31
CA GLN A 45 -27.21 2.50 -0.87
C GLN A 45 -26.21 2.69 0.27
N ARG A 46 -26.10 1.72 1.18
CA ARG A 46 -25.12 1.75 2.27
C ARG A 46 -23.71 1.50 1.76
N ALA A 47 -23.53 0.52 0.87
CA ALA A 47 -22.25 0.20 0.25
C ALA A 47 -21.72 1.37 -0.60
N GLU A 48 -22.62 2.09 -1.29
CA GLU A 48 -22.30 3.24 -2.13
C GLU A 48 -21.54 4.32 -1.35
N LYS A 49 -21.91 4.56 -0.08
CA LYS A 49 -21.24 5.54 0.79
C LYS A 49 -19.74 5.26 0.99
N PHE A 50 -19.30 4.02 0.79
CA PHE A 50 -17.90 3.61 0.93
C PHE A 50 -17.11 3.65 -0.38
N LEU A 51 -17.77 3.95 -1.51
CA LEU A 51 -17.08 4.06 -2.80
C LEU A 51 -16.10 5.24 -2.80
N ALA A 52 -15.05 5.11 -3.62
CA ALA A 52 -13.90 6.01 -3.61
C ALA A 52 -14.27 7.50 -3.76
N TYR A 53 -15.32 7.83 -4.54
CA TYR A 53 -15.75 9.23 -4.71
C TYR A 53 -16.35 9.84 -3.43
N ASN A 54 -16.87 9.02 -2.52
CA ASN A 54 -17.40 9.46 -1.22
C ASN A 54 -16.33 9.47 -0.12
N THR A 55 -15.24 8.71 -0.28
CA THR A 55 -14.25 8.48 0.78
C THR A 55 -12.88 9.09 0.52
N THR A 56 -12.50 9.34 -0.73
CA THR A 56 -11.14 9.79 -1.08
C THR A 56 -10.81 11.16 -0.46
N SER A 57 -11.77 12.08 -0.39
CA SER A 57 -11.57 13.41 0.20
C SER A 57 -11.37 13.38 1.72
N LEU A 58 -11.75 12.28 2.38
CA LEU A 58 -11.56 12.08 3.82
C LEU A 58 -10.14 11.53 4.15
N LEU A 59 -9.39 11.10 3.14
CA LEU A 59 -8.04 10.57 3.31
C LEU A 59 -7.00 11.70 3.28
N PHE A 60 -6.70 12.23 4.45
CA PHE A 60 -5.60 13.18 4.64
C PHE A 60 -4.26 12.45 4.79
N HIS A 61 -3.16 13.16 4.55
CA HIS A 61 -1.79 12.66 4.76
C HIS A 61 -1.42 11.38 3.98
N ARG A 62 -1.92 11.24 2.75
CA ARG A 62 -1.51 10.15 1.88
C ARG A 62 -0.01 10.24 1.58
N VAL A 63 0.75 9.33 2.16
CA VAL A 63 2.19 9.19 1.92
C VAL A 63 2.41 8.42 0.61
N ARG A 64 3.31 8.94 -0.24
CA ARG A 64 3.83 8.25 -1.41
C ARG A 64 5.30 7.91 -1.15
N PRO A 65 5.61 6.71 -0.66
CA PRO A 65 6.98 6.35 -0.29
C PRO A 65 7.81 6.04 -1.54
N ALA A 66 9.01 6.61 -1.59
CA ALA A 66 10.07 6.21 -2.50
C ALA A 66 11.09 5.38 -1.72
N TRP A 67 11.11 4.07 -1.98
CA TRP A 67 11.92 3.10 -1.24
C TRP A 67 13.39 3.15 -1.65
N LEU A 68 14.26 3.08 -0.65
CA LEU A 68 15.70 2.86 -0.78
C LEU A 68 16.01 1.36 -0.60
N PRO A 69 17.20 0.87 -1.00
CA PRO A 69 17.57 -0.54 -0.88
C PRO A 69 17.69 -1.08 0.56
N ASP A 70 17.77 -0.20 1.56
CA ASP A 70 18.07 -0.53 2.95
C ASP A 70 16.85 -0.39 3.88
N ASP A 71 15.65 -0.69 3.37
CA ASP A 71 14.37 -0.60 4.08
C ASP A 71 14.02 0.80 4.60
N ARG A 72 14.75 1.83 4.16
CA ARG A 72 14.36 3.23 4.33
C ARG A 72 13.52 3.67 3.15
N PHE A 73 12.71 4.69 3.35
CA PHE A 73 12.01 5.35 2.27
C PHE A 73 11.89 6.83 2.55
N TRP A 74 11.90 7.66 1.50
CA TRP A 74 11.57 9.07 1.65
C TRP A 74 10.14 9.34 1.17
N TYR A 75 9.54 10.39 1.71
CA TYR A 75 8.28 10.92 1.21
C TYR A 75 8.22 12.43 1.33
N ARG A 76 7.38 13.05 0.50
CA ARG A 76 7.10 14.48 0.55
C ARG A 76 5.92 14.74 1.47
N HIS A 77 6.17 15.41 2.58
CA HIS A 77 5.15 15.95 3.47
C HIS A 77 4.75 17.35 2.98
N THR A 78 3.46 17.64 2.97
CA THR A 78 2.93 18.98 2.68
C THR A 78 2.06 19.39 3.85
N GLY A 79 2.50 20.42 4.55
CA GLY A 79 1.82 20.99 5.72
C GLY A 79 1.64 22.50 5.58
N PRO A 80 1.07 23.15 6.61
CA PRO A 80 0.89 24.60 6.64
C PRO A 80 2.19 25.39 6.49
N GLU A 81 3.29 24.83 7.01
CA GLU A 81 4.64 25.41 6.96
C GLU A 81 5.35 25.22 5.61
N GLY A 82 4.70 24.54 4.66
CA GLY A 82 5.24 24.26 3.33
C GLY A 82 5.58 22.77 3.12
N ILE A 83 6.64 22.53 2.37
CA ILE A 83 7.04 21.20 1.89
C ILE A 83 8.24 20.73 2.70
N GLU A 84 8.14 19.52 3.23
CA GLU A 84 9.26 18.82 3.83
C GLU A 84 9.49 17.49 3.09
N PHE A 85 10.76 17.14 2.89
CA PHE A 85 11.15 15.81 2.44
C PHE A 85 11.63 15.04 3.66
N VAL A 86 10.91 13.98 4.00
CA VAL A 86 11.15 13.18 5.20
C VAL A 86 11.73 11.84 4.77
N LEU A 87 12.80 11.41 5.43
CA LEU A 87 13.37 10.08 5.32
C LEU A 87 12.96 9.27 6.55
N PHE A 88 12.32 8.14 6.30
CA PHE A 88 11.83 7.21 7.31
C PHE A 88 12.64 5.93 7.28
N ASP A 89 13.05 5.45 8.45
CA ASP A 89 13.66 4.14 8.65
C ASP A 89 12.61 3.16 9.14
N ALA A 90 12.20 2.22 8.27
CA ALA A 90 11.15 1.26 8.59
C ALA A 90 11.58 0.21 9.63
N THR A 91 12.89 -0.06 9.71
CA THR A 91 13.45 -1.02 10.67
C THR A 91 13.47 -0.43 12.07
N ARG A 92 13.83 0.85 12.20
CA ARG A 92 13.96 1.57 13.47
C ARG A 92 12.67 2.30 13.89
N GLY A 93 11.75 2.52 12.97
CA GLY A 93 10.53 3.29 13.21
C GLY A 93 10.77 4.78 13.44
N THR A 94 11.87 5.32 12.90
CA THR A 94 12.30 6.72 13.11
C THR A 94 12.25 7.51 11.82
N HIS A 95 11.98 8.82 11.93
CA HIS A 95 12.06 9.73 10.79
C HIS A 95 13.01 10.90 11.06
N GLN A 96 13.54 11.46 9.97
CA GLN A 96 14.35 12.67 9.96
C GLN A 96 14.15 13.40 8.63
N SER A 97 14.58 14.66 8.53
CA SER A 97 14.65 15.36 7.26
C SER A 97 15.57 14.60 6.30
N ALA A 98 15.15 14.43 5.04
CA ALA A 98 15.88 13.61 4.06
C ALA A 98 17.24 14.21 3.67
N PHE A 99 17.37 15.53 3.76
CA PHE A 99 18.57 16.32 3.53
C PHE A 99 18.42 17.67 4.22
N ASP A 100 19.46 18.49 4.22
CA ASP A 100 19.39 19.87 4.69
C ASP A 100 18.68 20.76 3.65
N HIS A 101 17.39 21.06 3.88
CA HIS A 101 16.56 21.86 2.98
C HIS A 101 17.12 23.26 2.74
N ALA A 102 17.72 23.89 3.75
CA ALA A 102 18.28 25.23 3.63
C ALA A 102 19.52 25.23 2.74
N LYS A 103 20.41 24.24 2.90
CA LYS A 103 21.60 24.07 2.05
C LYS A 103 21.21 23.80 0.60
N VAL A 104 20.21 22.96 0.37
CA VAL A 104 19.71 22.66 -0.98
C VAL A 104 19.06 23.89 -1.61
N ALA A 105 18.21 24.61 -0.87
CA ALA A 105 17.58 25.84 -1.34
C ALA A 105 18.62 26.90 -1.75
N ALA A 106 19.65 27.09 -0.92
CA ALA A 106 20.75 28.01 -1.21
C ALA A 106 21.54 27.59 -2.47
N ALA A 107 21.94 26.32 -2.57
CA ALA A 107 22.67 25.80 -3.73
C ALA A 107 21.86 25.94 -5.03
N LEU A 108 20.57 25.61 -4.98
CA LEU A 108 19.68 25.74 -6.12
C LEU A 108 19.42 27.20 -6.50
N SER A 109 19.37 28.09 -5.51
CA SER A 109 19.18 29.53 -5.75
C SER A 109 20.34 30.12 -6.54
N VAL A 110 21.56 29.74 -6.18
CA VAL A 110 22.78 30.12 -6.90
C VAL A 110 22.77 29.55 -8.31
N ALA A 111 22.46 28.25 -8.45
CA ALA A 111 22.47 27.59 -9.77
C ALA A 111 21.39 28.12 -10.73
N ALA A 112 20.22 28.49 -10.21
CA ALA A 112 19.09 28.95 -11.01
C ALA A 112 19.03 30.48 -11.19
N GLY A 113 19.86 31.25 -10.48
CA GLY A 113 19.83 32.71 -10.48
C GLY A 113 18.54 33.32 -9.91
N LYS A 114 17.81 32.58 -9.06
CA LYS A 114 16.59 33.05 -8.40
C LYS A 114 16.47 32.47 -7.00
N THR A 115 15.85 33.19 -6.07
CA THR A 115 15.73 32.75 -4.68
C THR A 115 14.72 31.61 -4.52
N TYR A 116 15.12 30.60 -3.76
CA TYR A 116 14.27 29.53 -3.26
C TYR A 116 14.35 29.47 -1.74
N GLU A 117 13.22 29.20 -1.12
CA GLU A 117 13.12 28.98 0.32
C GLU A 117 13.18 27.49 0.64
N ALA A 118 13.71 27.14 1.83
CA ALA A 118 13.83 25.75 2.29
C ALA A 118 12.48 25.00 2.27
N ALA A 119 11.39 25.69 2.62
CA ALA A 119 10.03 25.16 2.63
C ALA A 119 9.37 25.10 1.23
N HIS A 120 10.01 25.64 0.19
CA HIS A 120 9.43 25.82 -1.15
C HIS A 120 10.40 25.38 -2.27
N LEU A 121 10.98 24.19 -2.11
CA LEU A 121 11.84 23.60 -3.13
C LEU A 121 11.03 23.28 -4.42
N PRO A 122 11.57 23.62 -5.62
CA PRO A 122 10.85 23.55 -6.89
C PRO A 122 10.87 22.16 -7.53
N PHE A 123 10.96 21.11 -6.74
CA PHE A 123 10.95 19.73 -7.21
C PHE A 123 10.06 18.89 -6.30
N MET A 124 9.61 17.76 -6.82
CA MET A 124 8.71 16.84 -6.13
C MET A 124 9.37 15.49 -5.82
N THR A 125 10.49 15.22 -6.50
CA THR A 125 11.25 13.97 -6.41
C THR A 125 12.73 14.28 -6.42
N PHE A 126 13.50 13.37 -5.84
CA PHE A 126 14.96 13.36 -5.88
C PHE A 126 15.45 11.92 -5.73
N ALA A 127 16.71 11.67 -6.08
CA ALA A 127 17.41 10.42 -5.81
C ALA A 127 18.62 10.70 -4.92
N PHE A 128 18.94 9.79 -4.01
CA PHE A 128 20.21 9.80 -3.29
C PHE A 128 21.33 9.23 -4.18
N SER A 129 22.54 9.77 -4.04
CA SER A 129 23.73 9.11 -4.55
C SER A 129 24.00 7.81 -3.80
N THR A 130 24.82 6.92 -4.39
CA THR A 130 25.17 5.62 -3.80
C THR A 130 25.78 5.74 -2.40
N ASP A 131 26.58 6.78 -2.17
CA ASP A 131 27.19 7.13 -0.88
C ASP A 131 26.27 7.97 0.03
N GLN A 132 25.09 8.36 -0.47
CA GLN A 132 24.07 9.17 0.20
C GLN A 132 24.56 10.53 0.71
N GLN A 133 25.63 11.04 0.11
CA GLN A 133 26.21 12.35 0.43
C GLN A 133 25.61 13.46 -0.44
N SER A 134 24.90 13.10 -1.52
CA SER A 134 24.31 14.04 -2.46
C SER A 134 22.94 13.60 -2.96
N ILE A 135 22.20 14.55 -3.53
CA ILE A 135 20.89 14.32 -4.15
C ILE A 135 20.88 14.85 -5.58
N SER A 136 20.09 14.22 -6.46
CA SER A 136 19.87 14.62 -7.87
C SER A 136 18.39 14.66 -8.22
#